data_AF-A0A660MCL0-F1
#
_entry.id   AF-A0A660MCL0-F1
#
_cell.length_a   1.000
_cell.length_b   1.000
_cell.length_c   1.000
_cell.angle_alpha   90.00
_cell.angle_beta   90.00
_cell.angle_gamma   90.00
#
_symmetry.space_group_name_H-M   'P 1'
#
loop_
_entity.id
_entity.type
_entity.pdbx_description
1 polymer ?
#
loop_
_entity_poly.entity_id
_entity_poly.type
_entity_poly.pdbx_seq_one_letter_code
_entity_poly.pdbx_strand_id
1 'polypeptide(L)'
;MQRRPKSAKAEASIHARVADHIKIKWPFVVFHTDYAAGLKMTIGQSAQNKRLQSGRGYPDLTILEPVNGLHGLLIELKREDVHLYARRTGSKVREGDYKVRKAGDWANRHYEEQAAMLLELLKRGYYATFACGYDEAAGIVDKYLSGGIHTEHRFELVQEYEMVFENYKIDTNNNEEVF
;
A
#
# COMPACT_ATOMS: atom_id res chain seq x y z
N MET A 1 -18.39 -13.12 -34.48
CA MET A 1 -18.23 -13.08 -33.02
C MET A 1 -18.45 -11.64 -32.55
N GLN A 2 -19.67 -11.28 -32.14
CA GLN A 2 -19.99 -9.92 -31.69
C GLN A 2 -19.42 -9.69 -30.28
N ARG A 3 -18.57 -8.66 -30.12
CA ARG A 3 -18.12 -8.21 -28.80
C ARG A 3 -19.33 -7.70 -28.02
N ARG A 4 -19.68 -8.39 -26.93
CA ARG A 4 -20.62 -7.89 -25.94
C ARG A 4 -20.08 -6.56 -25.36
N PRO A 5 -20.90 -5.51 -25.23
CA PRO A 5 -20.47 -4.30 -24.55
C PRO A 5 -20.20 -4.63 -23.07
N LYS A 6 -19.01 -4.28 -22.57
CA LYS A 6 -18.74 -4.29 -21.11
C LYS A 6 -19.71 -3.29 -20.49
N SER A 7 -20.71 -3.77 -19.76
CA SER A 7 -21.63 -2.89 -19.04
C SER A 7 -20.85 -2.03 -18.05
N ALA A 8 -21.24 -0.77 -17.83
CA ALA A 8 -20.62 0.11 -16.84
C ALA A 8 -20.57 -0.47 -15.41
N LYS A 9 -21.38 -1.50 -15.10
CA LYS A 9 -21.30 -2.31 -13.87
C LYS A 9 -20.08 -3.24 -13.78
N ALA A 10 -19.38 -3.49 -14.88
CA ALA A 10 -18.29 -4.48 -14.98
C ALA A 10 -16.89 -3.89 -14.68
N GLU A 11 -16.76 -2.58 -14.53
CA GLU A 11 -15.49 -1.92 -14.19
C GLU A 11 -15.67 -0.94 -13.02
N ALA A 12 -16.26 -1.42 -11.92
CA ALA A 12 -16.07 -0.74 -10.64
C ALA A 12 -14.60 -0.91 -10.24
N SER A 13 -13.92 0.19 -9.92
CA SER A 13 -12.55 0.14 -9.40
C SER A 13 -12.50 -0.71 -8.13
N ILE A 14 -11.33 -1.30 -7.84
CA ILE A 14 -11.12 -2.06 -6.58
C ILE A 14 -11.53 -1.20 -5.37
N HIS A 15 -11.18 0.09 -5.39
CA HIS A 15 -11.62 1.06 -4.37
C HIS A 15 -13.14 1.10 -4.20
N ALA A 16 -13.91 1.25 -5.28
CA ALA A 16 -15.36 1.32 -5.20
C ALA A 16 -15.95 0.04 -4.60
N ARG A 17 -15.45 -1.13 -5.04
CA ARG A 17 -15.89 -2.42 -4.50
C ARG A 17 -15.60 -2.58 -3.01
N VAL A 18 -14.40 -2.16 -2.55
CA VAL A 18 -14.04 -2.21 -1.13
C VAL A 18 -14.88 -1.23 -0.31
N ALA A 19 -15.10 -0.01 -0.81
CA ALA A 19 -15.95 0.98 -0.13
C ALA A 19 -17.41 0.51 -0.01
N ASP A 20 -17.96 -0.09 -1.07
CA ASP A 20 -19.31 -0.66 -1.04
C ASP A 20 -19.41 -1.83 -0.06
N HIS A 21 -18.39 -2.70 -0.03
CA HIS A 21 -18.31 -3.80 0.94
C HIS A 21 -18.35 -3.30 2.39
N ILE A 22 -17.55 -2.29 2.73
CA ILE A 22 -17.54 -1.69 4.07
C ILE A 22 -18.92 -1.12 4.41
N LYS A 23 -19.53 -0.33 3.51
CA LYS A 23 -20.85 0.28 3.74
C LYS A 23 -21.96 -0.75 3.95
N ILE A 24 -21.90 -1.88 3.24
CA ILE A 24 -22.92 -2.93 3.33
C ILE A 24 -22.74 -3.76 4.60
N LYS A 25 -21.52 -4.22 4.88
CA LYS A 25 -21.24 -5.19 5.94
C LYS A 25 -20.96 -4.54 7.30
N TRP A 26 -20.41 -3.34 7.29
CA TRP A 26 -19.96 -2.61 8.48
C TRP A 26 -20.48 -1.16 8.47
N PRO A 27 -21.80 -0.94 8.46
CA PRO A 27 -22.42 0.37 8.19
C PRO A 27 -22.11 1.45 9.23
N PHE A 28 -21.60 1.08 10.41
CA PHE A 28 -21.26 2.00 11.50
C PHE A 28 -19.81 2.50 11.45
N VAL A 29 -18.97 1.87 10.63
CA VAL A 29 -17.53 2.14 10.58
C VAL A 29 -17.26 3.48 9.91
N VAL A 30 -16.48 4.32 10.59
CA VAL A 30 -15.97 5.56 9.99
C VAL A 30 -14.74 5.24 9.15
N PHE A 31 -14.79 5.56 7.85
CA PHE A 31 -13.66 5.38 6.95
C PHE A 31 -13.51 6.51 5.95
N HIS A 32 -12.29 6.68 5.43
CA HIS A 32 -11.92 7.64 4.42
C HIS A 32 -11.21 6.93 3.26
N THR A 33 -11.42 7.42 2.04
CA THR A 33 -10.74 6.92 0.84
C THR A 33 -10.08 8.07 0.09
N ASP A 34 -8.78 7.96 -0.20
CA ASP A 34 -8.09 8.92 -1.06
C ASP A 34 -8.27 8.57 -2.54
N TYR A 35 -9.50 8.75 -3.04
CA TYR A 35 -9.82 8.49 -4.45
C TYR A 35 -9.04 9.40 -5.42
N ALA A 36 -8.62 10.58 -4.97
CA ALA A 36 -7.94 11.56 -5.81
C ALA A 36 -6.54 11.08 -6.24
N ALA A 37 -5.87 10.26 -5.43
CA ALA A 37 -4.60 9.63 -5.78
C ALA A 37 -4.70 8.69 -7.01
N GLY A 38 -5.87 8.07 -7.21
CA GLY A 38 -6.14 7.18 -8.35
C GLY A 38 -6.50 7.91 -9.66
N LEU A 39 -6.74 9.23 -9.61
CA LEU A 39 -7.05 10.04 -10.79
C LEU A 39 -5.78 10.62 -11.40
N LYS A 40 -5.74 10.71 -12.73
CA LYS A 40 -4.65 11.42 -13.42
C LYS A 40 -4.75 12.91 -13.13
N MET A 41 -3.97 13.37 -12.16
CA MET A 41 -3.85 14.77 -11.80
C MET A 41 -3.01 15.54 -12.82
N THR A 42 -3.32 16.83 -13.00
CA THR A 42 -2.41 17.78 -13.63
C THR A 42 -1.19 18.02 -12.75
N ILE A 43 -0.08 18.49 -13.33
CA ILE A 43 1.15 18.80 -12.58
C ILE A 43 0.87 19.78 -11.43
N GLY A 44 0.03 20.80 -11.67
CA GLY A 44 -0.38 21.77 -10.66
C GLY A 44 -1.14 21.10 -9.51
N GLN A 45 -2.12 20.24 -9.81
CA GLN A 45 -2.87 19.48 -8.79
C GLN A 45 -1.96 18.56 -7.98
N SER A 46 -1.03 17.83 -8.62
CA SER A 46 -0.07 16.99 -7.91
C SER A 46 0.86 17.78 -7.01
N ALA A 47 1.30 18.97 -7.43
CA ALA A 47 2.11 19.86 -6.62
C ALA A 47 1.35 20.40 -5.40
N GLN A 48 0.07 20.79 -5.58
CA GLN A 48 -0.78 21.18 -4.46
C GLN A 48 -1.00 20.02 -3.49
N ASN A 49 -1.33 18.82 -4.00
CA ASN A 49 -1.54 17.63 -3.16
C ASN A 49 -0.29 17.30 -2.35
N LYS A 50 0.88 17.29 -2.99
CA LYS A 50 2.17 17.09 -2.30
C LYS A 50 2.43 18.11 -1.19
N ARG A 51 2.00 19.38 -1.36
CA ARG A 51 2.18 20.43 -0.36
C ARG A 51 1.24 20.27 0.84
N LEU A 52 0.04 19.74 0.62
CA LEU A 52 -0.98 19.59 1.66
C LEU A 52 -0.77 18.33 2.52
N GLN A 53 -0.05 17.34 1.99
CA GLN A 53 0.23 16.09 2.68
C GLN A 53 1.51 16.18 3.52
N SER A 54 1.57 15.41 4.63
CA SER A 54 2.77 15.31 5.46
C SER A 54 3.95 14.64 4.76
N GLY A 55 3.66 13.87 3.71
CA GLY A 55 4.64 13.12 2.93
C GLY A 55 4.01 12.45 1.71
N ARG A 56 4.79 11.59 1.06
CA ARG A 56 4.30 10.73 -0.03
C ARG A 56 3.78 9.41 0.54
N GLY A 57 2.93 8.73 -0.23
CA GLY A 57 2.50 7.36 0.09
C GLY A 57 1.45 7.27 1.20
N TYR A 58 0.66 8.32 1.42
CA TYR A 58 -0.51 8.22 2.29
C TYR A 58 -1.45 7.10 1.77
N PRO A 59 -1.93 6.18 2.62
CA PRO A 59 -2.70 5.03 2.17
C PRO A 59 -4.04 5.38 1.53
N ASP A 60 -4.46 4.55 0.58
CA ASP A 60 -5.70 4.68 -0.18
C ASP A 60 -6.99 4.59 0.66
N LEU A 61 -6.99 3.75 1.68
CA LEU A 61 -8.13 3.50 2.57
C LEU A 61 -7.69 3.63 4.02
N THR A 62 -8.44 4.42 4.80
CA THR A 62 -8.25 4.60 6.24
C THR A 62 -9.54 4.27 6.96
N ILE A 63 -9.49 3.31 7.88
CA ILE A 63 -10.56 2.96 8.82
C ILE A 63 -10.20 3.51 10.19
N LEU A 64 -11.08 4.35 10.72
CA LEU A 64 -10.89 5.14 11.94
C LEU A 64 -11.50 4.45 13.17
N GLU A 65 -11.46 3.12 13.18
CA GLU A 65 -12.00 2.30 14.26
C GLU A 65 -10.86 1.63 15.02
N PRO A 66 -10.66 1.91 16.31
CA PRO A 66 -9.67 1.20 17.09
C PRO A 66 -10.18 -0.21 17.42
N VAL A 67 -9.35 -1.23 17.17
CA VAL A 67 -9.69 -2.63 17.41
C VAL A 67 -8.50 -3.34 18.06
N ASN A 68 -8.73 -4.10 19.14
CA ASN A 68 -7.73 -4.94 19.80
C ASN A 68 -6.39 -4.25 20.15
N GLY A 69 -6.44 -2.98 20.55
CA GLY A 69 -5.26 -2.18 20.89
C GLY A 69 -4.57 -1.54 19.69
N LEU A 70 -5.08 -1.72 18.48
CA LEU A 70 -4.64 -1.01 17.27
C LEU A 70 -5.45 0.28 17.12
N HIS A 71 -4.80 1.36 16.69
CA HIS A 71 -5.41 2.70 16.61
C HIS A 71 -6.33 2.90 15.39
N GLY A 72 -6.25 2.00 14.42
CA GLY A 72 -6.99 2.04 13.16
C GLY A 72 -6.35 1.12 12.12
N LEU A 73 -7.03 0.97 10.98
CA LEU A 73 -6.55 0.19 9.84
C LEU A 73 -6.28 1.11 8.65
N LEU A 74 -5.13 0.96 8.01
CA LEU A 74 -4.79 1.64 6.77
C LEU A 74 -4.39 0.63 5.70
N ILE A 75 -4.92 0.80 4.49
CA ILE A 75 -4.67 -0.11 3.37
C ILE A 75 -4.25 0.70 2.15
N GLU A 76 -3.11 0.34 1.59
CA GLU A 76 -2.66 0.76 0.26
C GLU A 76 -3.13 -0.28 -0.77
N LEU A 77 -4.00 0.12 -1.70
CA LEU A 77 -4.67 -0.78 -2.63
C LEU A 77 -3.86 -0.93 -3.92
N LYS A 78 -3.62 -2.17 -4.31
CA LYS A 78 -3.02 -2.53 -5.59
C LYS A 78 -3.97 -3.37 -6.42
N ARG A 79 -3.70 -3.41 -7.73
CA ARG A 79 -4.36 -4.37 -8.62
C ARG A 79 -3.86 -5.78 -8.29
N GLU A 80 -4.72 -6.77 -8.53
CA GLU A 80 -4.46 -8.18 -8.21
C GLU A 80 -3.21 -8.75 -8.90
N ASP A 81 -2.86 -8.21 -10.08
CA ASP A 81 -1.73 -8.66 -10.90
C ASP A 81 -0.41 -7.92 -10.59
N VAL A 82 -0.37 -7.10 -9.53
CA VAL A 82 0.84 -6.36 -9.15
C VAL A 82 1.81 -7.26 -8.40
N HIS A 83 3.11 -7.08 -8.68
CA HIS A 83 4.18 -7.64 -7.88
C HIS A 83 4.84 -6.53 -7.07
N LEU A 84 4.60 -6.55 -5.76
CA LEU A 84 5.17 -5.58 -4.82
C LEU A 84 6.68 -5.70 -4.70
N TYR A 85 7.21 -6.91 -4.90
CA TYR A 85 8.65 -7.20 -4.84
C TYR A 85 9.26 -7.46 -6.21
N ALA A 86 10.50 -7.03 -6.39
CA ALA A 86 11.31 -7.33 -7.55
C ALA A 86 11.56 -8.85 -7.61
N ARG A 87 11.09 -9.48 -8.68
CA ARG A 87 11.25 -10.93 -8.91
C ARG A 87 12.67 -11.35 -9.30
N ARG A 88 13.48 -10.41 -9.78
CA ARG A 88 14.84 -10.64 -10.26
C ARG A 88 15.69 -9.40 -10.03
N THR A 89 16.99 -9.63 -9.82
CA THR A 89 17.98 -8.56 -9.74
C THR A 89 18.09 -7.86 -11.09
N GLY A 90 17.96 -6.54 -11.08
CA GLY A 90 18.19 -5.69 -12.24
C GLY A 90 19.68 -5.53 -12.55
N SER A 91 19.99 -5.06 -13.74
CA SER A 91 21.35 -4.73 -14.17
C SER A 91 21.60 -3.22 -14.27
N LYS A 92 20.54 -2.40 -14.19
CA LYS A 92 20.60 -0.95 -14.30
C LYS A 92 19.45 -0.29 -13.54
N VAL A 93 19.65 0.97 -13.17
CA VAL A 93 18.59 1.81 -12.59
C VAL A 93 17.50 2.03 -13.64
N ARG A 94 16.24 1.80 -13.27
CA ARG A 94 15.09 2.03 -14.15
C ARG A 94 14.66 3.49 -14.08
N GLU A 95 13.99 3.97 -15.13
CA GLU A 95 13.41 5.32 -15.13
C GLU A 95 12.47 5.50 -13.93
N GLY A 96 12.60 6.64 -13.24
CA GLY A 96 11.83 6.94 -12.04
C GLY A 96 12.33 6.27 -10.74
N ASP A 97 13.39 5.44 -10.83
CA ASP A 97 14.05 4.83 -9.68
C ASP A 97 15.37 5.54 -9.34
N TYR A 98 15.95 5.22 -8.19
CA TYR A 98 17.23 5.77 -7.72
C TYR A 98 18.30 4.69 -7.47
N LYS A 99 17.93 3.40 -7.51
CA LYS A 99 18.85 2.27 -7.33
C LYS A 99 18.53 1.12 -8.28
N VAL A 100 19.51 0.24 -8.45
CA VAL A 100 19.28 -1.07 -9.06
C VAL A 100 18.53 -1.93 -8.05
N ARG A 101 17.35 -2.43 -8.40
CA ARG A 101 16.55 -3.31 -7.54
C ARG A 101 17.10 -4.74 -7.56
N LYS A 102 17.34 -5.32 -6.39
CA LYS A 102 17.69 -6.73 -6.21
C LYS A 102 16.43 -7.59 -6.08
N ALA A 103 16.55 -8.90 -6.33
CA ALA A 103 15.44 -9.81 -6.06
C ALA A 103 15.05 -9.72 -4.57
N GLY A 104 13.76 -9.54 -4.29
CA GLY A 104 13.24 -9.34 -2.93
C GLY A 104 13.11 -7.87 -2.49
N ASP A 105 13.71 -6.91 -3.20
CA ASP A 105 13.46 -5.48 -2.94
C ASP A 105 12.01 -5.12 -3.28
N TRP A 106 11.52 -4.00 -2.74
CA TRP A 106 10.37 -3.30 -3.33
C TRP A 106 10.59 -3.08 -4.83
N ALA A 107 9.61 -3.45 -5.65
CA ALA A 107 9.76 -3.58 -7.10
C ALA A 107 10.13 -2.27 -7.82
N ASN A 108 9.84 -1.13 -7.18
CA ASN A 108 10.18 0.20 -7.66
C ASN A 108 10.19 1.21 -6.48
N ARG A 109 10.69 2.41 -6.76
CA ARG A 109 10.72 3.53 -5.81
C ARG A 109 9.36 3.88 -5.21
N HIS A 110 8.29 3.85 -6.00
CA HIS A 110 6.97 4.24 -5.53
C HIS A 110 6.44 3.27 -4.47
N TYR A 111 6.60 1.96 -4.68
CA TYR A 111 6.22 0.96 -3.67
C TYR A 111 7.09 1.04 -2.43
N GLU A 112 8.38 1.33 -2.58
CA GLU A 112 9.27 1.57 -1.44
C GLU A 112 8.85 2.79 -0.62
N GLU A 113 8.48 3.91 -1.27
CA GLU A 113 7.99 5.12 -0.60
C GLU A 113 6.66 4.83 0.16
N GLN A 114 5.78 4.01 -0.40
CA GLN A 114 4.54 3.59 0.26
C GLN A 114 4.81 2.67 1.44
N ALA A 115 5.68 1.67 1.26
CA ALA A 115 6.08 0.78 2.34
C ALA A 115 6.72 1.52 3.51
N ALA A 116 7.49 2.58 3.25
CA ALA A 116 8.07 3.40 4.30
C ALA A 116 7.00 4.13 5.13
N MET A 117 5.94 4.65 4.47
CA MET A 117 4.80 5.25 5.17
C MET A 117 4.05 4.21 6.01
N LEU A 118 3.77 3.04 5.44
CA LEU A 118 3.10 1.95 6.14
C LEU A 118 3.92 1.48 7.36
N LEU A 119 5.25 1.37 7.24
CA LEU A 119 6.14 1.04 8.35
C LEU A 119 6.06 2.07 9.48
N GLU A 120 6.03 3.36 9.15
CA GLU A 120 5.89 4.44 10.14
C GLU A 120 4.53 4.36 10.86
N LEU A 121 3.44 4.08 10.13
CA LEU A 121 2.11 3.89 10.70
C LEU A 121 2.04 2.65 11.62
N LEU A 122 2.63 1.53 11.18
CA LEU A 122 2.79 0.33 11.99
C LEU A 122 3.50 0.67 13.30
N LYS A 123 4.65 1.37 13.24
CA LYS A 123 5.41 1.80 14.44
C LYS A 123 4.62 2.70 15.38
N ARG A 124 3.65 3.47 14.87
CA ARG A 124 2.76 4.37 15.64
C ARG A 124 1.53 3.70 16.27
N GLY A 125 1.31 2.41 16.05
CA GLY A 125 0.21 1.67 16.66
C GLY A 125 -0.97 1.38 15.74
N TYR A 126 -0.88 1.74 14.46
CA TYR A 126 -1.87 1.36 13.46
C TYR A 126 -1.55 -0.02 12.90
N TYR A 127 -2.55 -0.67 12.29
CA TYR A 127 -2.29 -1.77 11.36
C TYR A 127 -2.31 -1.19 9.95
N ALA A 128 -1.18 -1.25 9.25
CA ALA A 128 -1.02 -0.62 7.95
C ALA A 128 -0.35 -1.58 6.96
N THR A 129 -1.00 -1.91 5.85
CA THR A 129 -0.54 -2.94 4.91
C THR A 129 -0.92 -2.65 3.47
N PHE A 130 -0.29 -3.35 2.52
CA PHE A 130 -0.79 -3.44 1.15
C PHE A 130 -1.94 -4.45 1.06
N ALA A 131 -2.80 -4.27 0.05
CA ALA A 131 -3.74 -5.32 -0.38
C ALA A 131 -3.82 -5.34 -1.91
N CYS A 132 -3.63 -6.51 -2.53
CA CYS A 132 -3.66 -6.71 -3.97
C CYS A 132 -5.00 -7.31 -4.40
N GLY A 133 -5.86 -6.49 -5.01
CA GLY A 133 -7.19 -6.92 -5.44
C GLY A 133 -8.27 -6.73 -4.37
N TYR A 134 -9.51 -7.01 -4.76
CA TYR A 134 -10.67 -6.82 -3.90
C TYR A 134 -10.75 -7.85 -2.78
N ASP A 135 -10.52 -9.13 -3.08
CA ASP A 135 -10.74 -10.21 -2.12
C ASP A 135 -9.78 -10.10 -0.92
N GLU A 136 -8.51 -9.77 -1.19
CA GLU A 136 -7.52 -9.52 -0.13
C GLU A 136 -7.90 -8.29 0.72
N ALA A 137 -8.24 -7.17 0.07
CA ALA A 137 -8.61 -5.94 0.77
C ALA A 137 -9.85 -6.13 1.65
N ALA A 138 -10.92 -6.74 1.11
CA ALA A 138 -12.14 -7.04 1.85
C ALA A 138 -11.87 -8.03 2.99
N GLY A 139 -11.02 -9.04 2.76
CA GLY A 139 -10.62 -10.00 3.78
C GLY A 139 -9.87 -9.35 4.95
N ILE A 140 -8.93 -8.43 4.66
CA ILE A 140 -8.20 -7.69 5.69
C ILE A 140 -9.15 -6.79 6.49
N VAL A 141 -10.04 -6.06 5.81
CA VAL A 141 -11.06 -5.22 6.44
C VAL A 141 -11.94 -6.05 7.38
N ASP A 142 -12.45 -7.17 6.89
CA ASP A 142 -13.33 -8.05 7.66
C ASP A 142 -12.62 -8.65 8.87
N LYS A 143 -11.39 -9.14 8.68
CA LYS A 143 -10.59 -9.70 9.76
C LYS A 143 -10.24 -8.62 10.80
N TYR A 144 -9.94 -7.41 10.38
CA TYR A 144 -9.67 -6.28 11.28
C TYR A 144 -10.90 -5.95 12.12
N LEU A 145 -12.03 -5.65 11.47
CA LEU A 145 -13.26 -5.19 12.13
C LEU A 145 -13.94 -6.27 12.97
N SER A 146 -13.74 -7.55 12.64
CA SER A 146 -14.20 -8.66 13.48
C SER A 146 -13.30 -8.94 14.68
N GLY A 147 -12.21 -8.18 14.87
CA GLY A 147 -11.25 -8.40 15.94
C GLY A 147 -10.34 -9.61 15.74
N GLY A 148 -10.12 -10.05 14.51
CA GLY A 148 -9.17 -11.12 14.18
C GLY A 148 -7.74 -10.64 13.93
N ILE A 149 -7.50 -9.32 13.95
CA ILE A 149 -6.16 -8.71 13.89
C ILE A 149 -5.86 -8.07 15.25
N HIS A 150 -4.63 -8.25 15.72
CA HIS A 150 -4.16 -7.84 17.04
C HIS A 150 -2.79 -7.18 16.95
N THR A 151 -2.32 -6.61 18.07
CA THR A 151 -1.05 -5.89 18.17
C THR A 151 0.15 -6.72 17.68
N GLU A 152 0.19 -8.03 17.94
CA GLU A 152 1.26 -8.94 17.50
C GLU A 152 1.43 -9.01 15.98
N HIS A 153 0.32 -9.03 15.24
CA HIS A 153 0.32 -9.06 13.78
C HIS A 153 0.98 -7.80 13.19
N ARG A 154 0.91 -6.68 13.91
CA ARG A 154 1.58 -5.45 13.52
C ARG A 154 3.09 -5.56 13.68
N PHE A 155 3.57 -6.26 14.71
CA PHE A 155 5.01 -6.44 14.94
C PHE A 155 5.63 -7.39 13.92
N GLU A 156 4.89 -8.41 13.50
CA GLU A 156 5.29 -9.29 12.39
C GLU A 156 5.51 -8.48 11.10
N LEU A 157 4.57 -7.59 10.74
CA LEU A 157 4.72 -6.72 9.57
C LEU A 157 5.86 -5.71 9.71
N VAL A 158 6.10 -5.16 10.92
CA VAL A 158 7.26 -4.28 11.16
C VAL A 158 8.54 -5.02 10.84
N GLN A 159 8.71 -6.25 11.35
CA GLN A 159 9.90 -7.06 11.09
C GLN A 159 10.04 -7.37 9.59
N GLU A 160 8.96 -7.76 8.93
CA GLU A 160 8.95 -8.01 7.48
C GLU A 160 9.45 -6.80 6.69
N TYR A 161 8.89 -5.62 6.96
CA TYR A 161 9.23 -4.41 6.21
C TYR A 161 10.66 -3.94 6.54
N GLU A 162 11.06 -4.00 7.81
CA GLU A 162 12.43 -3.67 8.22
C GLU A 162 13.45 -4.58 7.54
N MET A 163 13.21 -5.90 7.46
CA MET A 163 14.11 -6.81 6.75
C MET A 163 14.30 -6.41 5.28
N VAL A 164 13.23 -6.00 4.58
CA VAL A 164 13.33 -5.53 3.19
C VAL A 164 14.14 -4.21 3.10
N PHE A 165 13.98 -3.30 4.07
CA PHE A 165 14.75 -2.05 4.12
C PHE A 165 16.21 -2.25 4.59
N GLU A 166 16.51 -3.27 5.39
CA GLU A 166 17.84 -3.57 5.91
C GLU A 166 18.71 -4.34 4.93
N ASN A 167 18.13 -5.23 4.12
CA ASN A 167 18.81 -5.87 2.98
C ASN A 167 19.49 -4.82 2.08
N TYR A 168 18.91 -3.62 1.97
CA TYR A 168 19.55 -2.49 1.29
C TYR A 168 20.80 -1.94 1.99
N LYS A 169 20.83 -1.87 3.33
CA LYS A 169 21.93 -1.27 4.10
C LYS A 169 23.15 -2.17 4.24
N ILE A 170 22.94 -3.49 4.33
CA ILE A 170 24.04 -4.47 4.43
C ILE A 170 24.87 -4.44 3.14
N ASP A 171 24.22 -4.30 1.99
CA ASP A 171 24.88 -4.23 0.70
C ASP A 171 25.64 -2.92 0.46
N THR A 172 25.21 -1.79 1.03
CA THR A 172 25.97 -0.53 0.94
C THR A 172 27.25 -0.51 1.78
N ASN A 173 27.40 -1.46 2.72
CA ASN A 173 28.60 -1.61 3.54
C ASN A 173 29.60 -2.63 2.98
N ASN A 174 29.25 -3.35 1.91
CA ASN A 174 30.06 -4.41 1.30
C ASN A 174 30.42 -4.09 -0.18
N ASN A 175 31.37 -3.17 -0.37
CA ASN A 175 32.06 -2.73 -1.61
C ASN A 175 31.59 -1.36 -2.13
N GLU A 176 32.45 -0.41 -2.55
CA GLU A 176 33.90 -0.35 -2.79
C GLU A 176 34.26 1.14 -2.90
N GLU A 177 35.50 1.52 -2.57
CA GLU A 177 36.05 2.82 -2.95
C GLU A 177 35.87 3.04 -4.45
N VAL A 178 35.17 4.10 -4.82
CA VAL A 178 35.09 4.58 -6.21
C VAL A 178 36.11 5.71 -6.33
N PHE A 179 37.18 5.47 -7.10
CA PHE A 179 37.99 6.53 -7.69
C PHE A 179 37.16 7.37 -8.65
#